data_AF-A0A5D0J3S0-F1
#
_entry.id   AF-A0A5D0J3S0-F1
#
_cell.length_a   1.000
_cell.length_b   1.000
_cell.length_c   1.000
_cell.angle_alpha   90.00
_cell.angle_beta   90.00
_cell.angle_gamma   90.00
#
_symmetry.space_group_name_H-M   'P 1'
#
loop_
_entity.id
_entity.type
_entity.pdbx_description
1 polymer ?
#
loop_
_entity_poly.entity_id
_entity_poly.type
_entity_poly.pdbx_seq_one_letter_code
_entity_poly.pdbx_strand_id
1 'polypeptide(L)'
;IDFGTYPFVTSSNTTAAGACTGLGVAPNQIGEVFGIFKAYTTRVGSGPFPTELFDEDGDTMGRVGNEFGATTGRKRRCGWLDLVA
;
A
#
# COMPACT_ATOMS: atom_id res chain seq x y z
N ILE A 1 8.83 -1.88 7.98
CA ILE A 1 8.48 -2.82 9.07
C ILE A 1 7.91 -2.06 10.27
N ASP A 2 8.46 -0.89 10.61
CA ASP A 2 8.10 -0.16 11.84
C ASP A 2 6.77 0.61 11.78
N PHE A 3 6.49 1.29 10.66
CA PHE A 3 5.37 2.23 10.54
C PHE A 3 4.11 1.65 9.86
N GLY A 4 4.15 0.38 9.48
CA GLY A 4 3.02 -0.29 8.85
C GLY A 4 2.09 -0.94 9.87
N THR A 5 1.03 -1.58 9.39
CA THR A 5 0.08 -2.33 10.24
C THR A 5 0.68 -3.66 10.71
N TYR A 6 1.67 -3.63 11.60
CA TYR A 6 2.31 -4.82 12.15
C TYR A 6 1.27 -5.76 12.80
N PRO A 7 1.38 -7.10 12.66
CA PRO A 7 2.44 -7.87 12.00
C PRO A 7 2.26 -8.02 10.48
N PHE A 8 1.22 -7.43 9.89
CA PHE A 8 0.88 -7.57 8.48
C PHE A 8 1.67 -6.59 7.60
N VAL A 9 3.00 -6.70 7.67
CA VAL A 9 3.96 -5.82 7.00
C VAL A 9 5.00 -6.65 6.25
N THR A 10 5.70 -6.03 5.30
CA THR A 10 6.93 -6.61 4.75
C THR A 10 8.06 -6.52 5.79
N SER A 11 9.10 -7.34 5.61
CA SER A 11 10.24 -7.44 6.53
C SER A 11 11.24 -6.27 6.43
N SER A 12 11.08 -5.39 5.44
CA SER A 12 11.96 -4.24 5.19
C SER A 12 11.27 -2.90 5.45
N ASN A 13 12.06 -1.82 5.47
CA ASN A 13 11.54 -0.46 5.55
C ASN A 13 11.20 0.10 4.17
N THR A 14 9.97 0.62 4.07
CA THR A 14 9.37 1.12 2.82
C THR A 14 9.14 2.63 2.85
N THR A 15 9.56 3.31 3.92
CA THR A 15 9.56 4.77 3.99
C THR A 15 10.73 5.34 3.18
N ALA A 16 10.69 6.63 2.85
CA ALA A 16 11.77 7.30 2.10
C ALA A 16 13.15 7.16 2.77
N ALA A 17 13.20 7.10 4.11
CA ALA A 17 14.43 6.90 4.86
C ALA A 17 15.12 5.54 4.58
N GLY A 18 14.39 4.55 4.06
CA GLY A 18 14.95 3.28 3.60
C GLY A 18 15.96 3.45 2.46
N ALA A 19 15.87 4.53 1.67
CA ALA A 19 16.86 4.85 0.66
C ALA A 19 18.23 5.18 1.27
N CYS A 20 18.27 5.90 2.40
CA CYS A 20 19.52 6.27 3.07
C CYS A 20 20.28 5.02 3.55
N THR A 21 19.59 4.13 4.26
CA THR A 21 20.21 2.91 4.79
C THR A 21 20.46 1.86 3.71
N GLY A 22 19.61 1.79 2.69
CA GLY A 22 19.73 0.81 1.60
C GLY A 22 20.77 1.17 0.53
N LEU A 23 21.05 2.46 0.31
CA LEU A 23 21.97 2.93 -0.72
C LEU A 23 23.23 3.61 -0.16
N GLY A 24 23.33 3.80 1.16
CA GLY A 24 24.44 4.51 1.79
C GLY A 24 24.42 6.03 1.53
N VAL A 25 23.25 6.59 1.25
CA VAL A 25 23.07 8.02 0.97
C VAL A 25 22.88 8.78 2.28
N ALA A 26 23.58 9.90 2.45
CA ALA A 26 23.42 10.74 3.62
C ALA A 26 22.02 11.40 3.62
N PRO A 27 21.30 11.47 4.75
CA PRO A 27 19.93 12.00 4.79
C PRO A 27 19.78 13.43 4.25
N ASN A 28 20.80 14.27 4.39
CA ASN A 28 20.81 15.64 3.89
C ASN A 28 20.97 15.74 2.36
N GLN A 29 21.22 14.63 1.66
CA GLN A 29 21.29 14.57 0.20
C GLN A 29 19.95 14.13 -0.43
N ILE A 30 18.96 13.77 0.37
CA ILE A 30 17.61 13.53 -0.12
C ILE A 30 17.01 14.89 -0.50
N GLY A 31 16.66 15.04 -1.78
CA GLY A 31 15.95 16.21 -2.29
C GLY A 31 14.43 16.04 -2.12
N GLU A 32 13.73 15.94 -3.25
CA GLU A 32 12.27 15.83 -3.28
C GLU A 32 11.79 14.38 -3.03
N VAL A 33 10.69 14.23 -2.29
CA VAL A 33 10.03 12.95 -2.03
C VAL A 33 8.59 13.02 -2.53
N PHE A 34 8.28 12.23 -3.56
CA PHE A 34 6.94 12.17 -4.15
C PHE A 34 6.17 10.97 -3.60
N GLY A 35 5.07 11.23 -2.88
CA GLY A 35 4.15 10.20 -2.42
C GLY A 35 3.14 9.82 -3.51
N ILE A 36 3.02 8.52 -3.80
CA ILE A 36 2.08 8.02 -4.80
C ILE A 36 0.83 7.48 -4.09
N PHE A 37 -0.29 8.12 -4.35
CA PHE A 37 -1.59 7.74 -3.78
C PHE A 37 -2.53 7.38 -4.93
N LYS A 38 -3.26 6.28 -4.77
CA LYS A 38 -4.36 5.93 -5.67
C LYS A 38 -5.63 6.62 -5.21
N ALA A 39 -6.60 6.79 -6.12
CA ALA A 39 -7.91 7.37 -5.80
C ALA A 39 -8.76 6.52 -4.83
N TYR A 40 -8.34 5.28 -4.54
CA TYR A 40 -8.97 4.34 -3.63
C TYR A 40 -7.90 3.43 -3.01
N THR A 41 -8.26 2.70 -1.95
CA THR A 41 -7.30 1.89 -1.20
C THR A 41 -7.39 0.42 -1.64
N THR A 42 -6.25 -0.27 -1.71
CA THR A 42 -6.23 -1.73 -1.92
C THR A 42 -5.20 -2.41 -1.06
N ARG A 43 -5.51 -3.64 -0.64
CA ARG A 43 -4.62 -4.47 0.16
C ARG A 43 -4.57 -5.89 -0.40
N VAL A 44 -3.38 -6.50 -0.36
CA VAL A 44 -3.22 -7.94 -0.64
C VAL A 44 -2.94 -8.67 0.66
N GLY A 45 -3.62 -9.80 0.87
CA GLY A 45 -3.47 -10.59 2.09
C GLY A 45 -4.33 -10.10 3.25
N SER A 46 -4.09 -10.67 4.42
CA SER A 46 -4.78 -10.36 5.67
C SER A 46 -4.29 -9.04 6.30
N GLY A 47 -4.91 -8.66 7.41
CA GLY A 47 -4.59 -7.46 8.18
C GLY A 47 -5.69 -6.41 8.13
N PRO A 48 -5.62 -5.40 9.02
CA PRO A 48 -6.66 -4.40 9.16
C PRO A 48 -6.80 -3.57 7.88
N PHE A 49 -8.04 -3.25 7.55
CA PHE A 49 -8.39 -2.40 6.43
C PHE A 49 -9.70 -1.66 6.76
N PRO A 50 -9.60 -0.46 7.40
CA PRO A 50 -10.77 0.24 7.96
C PRO A 50 -11.85 0.58 6.93
N THR A 51 -11.45 0.91 5.70
CA THR A 51 -12.34 1.32 4.62
C THR A 51 -12.67 0.19 3.63
N GLU A 52 -12.40 -1.07 3.98
CA GLU A 52 -12.68 -2.21 3.12
C GLU A 52 -14.17 -2.32 2.78
N LEU A 53 -14.46 -2.56 1.51
CA LEU A 53 -15.80 -2.78 0.98
C LEU A 53 -16.04 -4.26 0.74
N PHE A 54 -17.14 -4.77 1.31
CA PHE A 54 -17.59 -6.16 1.18
C PHE A 54 -18.84 -6.29 0.30
N ASP A 55 -19.17 -5.23 -0.43
CA ASP A 55 -20.35 -5.09 -1.28
C ASP A 55 -19.97 -4.95 -2.77
N GLU A 56 -20.97 -4.69 -3.61
CA GLU A 56 -20.81 -4.57 -5.06
C GLU A 56 -19.90 -3.42 -5.49
N ASP A 57 -19.76 -2.38 -4.67
CA ASP A 57 -18.86 -1.25 -4.95
C ASP A 57 -17.40 -1.71 -4.86
N GLY A 58 -17.04 -2.48 -3.83
CA GLY A 58 -15.73 -3.10 -3.69
C GLY A 58 -15.39 -4.04 -4.85
N ASP A 59 -16.38 -4.83 -5.30
CA ASP A 59 -16.23 -5.74 -6.45
C ASP A 59 -16.05 -4.98 -7.77
N THR A 60 -16.83 -3.93 -7.98
CA THR A 60 -16.76 -3.08 -9.15
C THR A 60 -15.41 -2.35 -9.22
N MET A 61 -14.96 -1.80 -8.10
CA MET A 61 -13.67 -1.14 -7.96
C MET A 61 -12.52 -2.08 -8.31
N GLY A 62 -12.55 -3.32 -7.79
CA GLY A 62 -11.53 -4.33 -8.09
C GLY A 62 -11.48 -4.71 -9.57
N ARG A 63 -12.64 -4.81 -10.23
CA ARG A 63 -12.73 -5.12 -11.67
C ARG A 63 -12.26 -3.96 -12.54
N VAL A 64 -12.76 -2.74 -12.33
CA VAL A 64 -12.42 -1.57 -13.14
C VAL A 64 -10.95 -1.17 -12.96
N GLY A 65 -10.44 -1.29 -11.73
CA GLY A 65 -9.05 -1.03 -11.39
C GLY A 65 -8.06 -2.12 -11.81
N ASN A 66 -8.53 -3.23 -12.38
CA ASN A 66 -7.72 -4.42 -12.66
C ASN A 66 -6.91 -4.89 -11.44
N GLU A 67 -7.54 -4.93 -10.27
CA GLU A 67 -6.89 -5.23 -8.99
C GLU A 67 -6.71 -6.73 -8.75
N PHE A 68 -5.98 -7.36 -9.66
CA PHE A 68 -5.63 -8.76 -9.64
C PHE A 68 -4.11 -8.91 -9.68
N GLY A 69 -3.56 -9.81 -8.86
CA GLY A 69 -2.13 -10.06 -8.84
C GLY A 69 -1.63 -10.58 -10.19
N ALA A 70 -0.58 -9.96 -10.73
CA ALA A 70 -0.05 -10.30 -12.06
C ALA A 70 0.43 -11.75 -12.20
N THR A 71 0.88 -12.38 -11.10
CA THR A 71 1.37 -13.77 -11.12
C THR A 71 0.31 -14.76 -10.64
N THR A 72 -0.29 -14.52 -9.47
CA THR A 72 -1.21 -15.48 -8.84
C THR A 72 -2.66 -15.31 -9.26
N GLY A 73 -3.00 -14.22 -9.97
CA GLY A 73 -4.38 -13.83 -10.24
C GLY A 73 -5.18 -13.46 -8.98
N ARG A 74 -4.53 -13.40 -7.81
CA ARG A 74 -5.22 -13.18 -6.53
C ARG A 74 -5.88 -11.80 -6.52
N LYS A 75 -7.20 -11.78 -6.31
CA LYS A 75 -7.98 -10.56 -6.10
C LYS A 75 -7.45 -9.79 -4.90
N ARG A 76 -7.26 -8.47 -5.06
CA ARG A 76 -6.95 -7.57 -3.95
C ARG A 76 -8.23 -7.14 -3.24
N ARG A 77 -8.13 -6.93 -1.94
CA ARG A 77 -9.18 -6.28 -1.14
C ARG A 77 -9.23 -4.81 -1.56
N CYS A 78 -10.43 -4.26 -1.76
CA CYS A 78 -10.65 -2.90 -2.24
C CYS A 78 -11.49 -2.11 -1.24
N GLY A 79 -11.30 -0.79 -1.19
CA GLY A 79 -11.97 0.07 -0.24
C GLY A 79 -11.81 1.55 -0.56
N TRP A 80 -12.56 2.41 0.11
CA TRP A 80 -12.47 3.84 -0.09
C TRP A 80 -11.08 4.40 0.23
N LEU A 81 -10.77 5.58 -0.32
CA LEU A 81 -9.59 6.34 0.04
C LEU A 81 -9.61 6.61 1.56
N ASP A 82 -8.51 6.27 2.23
CA ASP A 82 -8.31 6.55 3.65
C ASP A 82 -7.35 7.74 3.78
N LEU A 83 -7.87 8.89 4.22
CA LEU A 83 -7.09 10.11 4.42
C LEU A 83 -6.53 10.24 5.85
N VAL A 84 -6.90 9.31 6.76
CA VAL A 84 -6.37 9.26 8.12
C VAL A 84 -5.09 8.43 8.18
N ALA A 85 -5.00 7.39 7.33
CA ALA A 85 -3.86 6.48 7.24
C ALA A 85 -2.54 7.13 6.81
#